data_AF-A0A2A9KH18-F1
#
_entry.id   AF-A0A2A9KH18-F1
#
_cell.length_a   1.000
_cell.length_b   1.000
_cell.length_c   1.000
_cell.angle_alpha   90.00
_cell.angle_beta   90.00
_cell.angle_gamma   90.00
#
_symmetry.space_group_name_H-M   'P 1'
#
loop_
_entity.id
_entity.type
_entity.pdbx_description
1 polymer ?
#
loop_
_entity_poly.entity_id
_entity_poly.type
_entity_poly.pdbx_seq_one_letter_code
_entity_poly.pdbx_strand_id
1 'polypeptide(L)'
;MFEIEQFAQIKLQSQDSKKSSAEDESNEKIYFAILGLRTTDDSVKQIPYSFEIVISGVIHAEPIEGKTDAENADSAAQYSYSLLYGQMRETLSNLTSRMKWGAFILPTVSFMDAKFPQKNDEIVRKAEQ
;
A
#
# COMPACT_ATOMS: atom_id res chain seq x y z
N MET A 1 5.37 -4.91 -24.40
CA MET A 1 4.67 -4.23 -23.30
C MET A 1 4.76 -5.18 -22.12
N PHE A 2 5.33 -4.76 -20.99
CA PHE A 2 5.45 -5.60 -19.79
C PHE A 2 4.08 -5.74 -19.14
N GLU A 3 3.66 -6.95 -18.81
CA GLU A 3 2.53 -7.15 -17.90
C GLU A 3 3.07 -7.44 -16.51
N ILE A 4 3.05 -6.40 -15.67
CA ILE A 4 3.37 -6.51 -14.26
C ILE A 4 2.06 -6.58 -13.52
N GLU A 5 1.81 -7.67 -12.81
CA GLU A 5 0.68 -7.75 -11.90
C GLU A 5 1.02 -7.00 -10.61
N GLN A 6 0.34 -5.88 -10.44
CA GLN A 6 0.32 -5.14 -9.19
C GLN A 6 -0.84 -5.68 -8.37
N PHE A 7 -0.57 -6.05 -7.12
CA PHE A 7 -1.63 -6.30 -6.16
C PHE A 7 -1.45 -5.36 -4.97
N ALA A 8 -2.49 -4.60 -4.68
CA ALA A 8 -2.54 -3.68 -3.56
C ALA A 8 -3.55 -4.20 -2.55
N GLN A 9 -3.16 -4.32 -1.28
CA GLN A 9 -4.06 -4.71 -0.19
C GLN A 9 -3.90 -3.71 0.96
N ILE A 10 -4.97 -3.01 1.31
CA ILE A 10 -5.01 -2.21 2.54
C ILE A 10 -5.82 -2.99 3.55
N LYS A 11 -5.26 -3.09 4.75
CA LYS A 11 -5.98 -3.60 5.91
C LYS A 11 -6.09 -2.45 6.91
N LEU A 12 -7.32 -1.97 7.10
CA LEU A 12 -7.63 -1.04 8.18
C LEU A 12 -7.48 -1.78 9.50
N GLN A 13 -6.51 -1.39 10.32
CA GLN A 13 -6.51 -1.71 11.74
C GLN A 13 -6.92 -0.45 12.50
N SER A 14 -8.22 -0.28 12.72
CA SER A 14 -8.67 0.64 13.78
C SER A 14 -8.26 0.03 15.12
N GLN A 15 -7.10 0.41 15.65
CA GLN A 15 -6.93 0.35 17.10
C GLN A 15 -7.73 1.49 17.69
N ASP A 16 -8.88 1.17 18.29
CA ASP A 16 -9.45 1.99 19.35
C ASP A 16 -8.43 2.02 20.49
N SER A 17 -7.56 3.02 20.48
CA SER A 17 -6.67 3.34 21.59
C SER A 17 -7.53 3.72 22.79
N LYS A 18 -7.77 2.74 23.67
CA LYS A 18 -8.43 2.95 24.96
C LYS A 18 -7.53 3.81 25.86
N LYS A 19 -7.87 5.10 25.92
CA LYS A 19 -7.79 6.06 27.04
C LYS A 19 -6.48 6.11 27.86
N SER A 20 -5.71 7.18 27.65
CA SER A 20 -5.19 7.97 28.76
C SER A 20 -5.34 9.48 28.48
N SER A 21 -6.29 10.08 29.19
CA SER A 21 -6.34 11.47 29.65
C SER A 21 -6.20 12.62 28.63
N ALA A 22 -7.38 13.15 28.28
CA ALA A 22 -7.76 14.56 28.14
C ALA A 22 -6.90 15.52 27.28
N GLU A 23 -7.61 16.13 26.31
CA GLU A 23 -7.29 17.36 25.56
C GLU A 23 -6.40 17.20 24.32
N ASP A 24 -6.92 16.47 23.33
CA ASP A 24 -7.12 16.94 21.94
C ASP A 24 -7.89 15.84 21.21
N GLU A 25 -9.13 16.10 20.76
CA GLU A 25 -9.88 15.14 19.94
C GLU A 25 -9.31 15.14 18.50
N SER A 26 -8.03 14.83 18.35
CA SER A 26 -7.48 14.49 17.04
C SER A 26 -8.03 13.11 16.69
N ASN A 27 -8.97 13.07 15.74
CA ASN A 27 -9.54 11.84 15.20
C ASN A 27 -8.53 11.17 14.25
N GLU A 28 -7.30 10.98 14.75
CA GLU A 28 -6.19 10.36 14.08
C GLU A 28 -6.48 8.88 13.83
N LYS A 29 -6.26 8.44 12.59
CA LYS A 29 -6.48 7.05 12.18
C LYS A 29 -5.16 6.44 11.74
N ILE A 30 -4.92 5.21 12.19
CA ILE A 30 -3.75 4.42 11.82
C ILE A 30 -4.18 3.38 10.77
N TYR A 31 -3.44 3.31 9.67
CA TYR A 31 -3.69 2.41 8.56
C TYR A 31 -2.50 1.47 8.37
N PHE A 32 -2.78 0.18 8.11
CA PHE A 32 -1.76 -0.77 7.70
C PHE A 32 -1.88 -1.03 6.19
N ALA A 33 -0.91 -0.50 5.43
CA ALA A 33 -0.88 -0.61 3.98
C ALA A 33 0.12 -1.67 3.54
N ILE A 34 -0.27 -2.51 2.58
CA ILE A 34 0.60 -3.51 1.96
C ILE A 34 0.53 -3.34 0.44
N LEU A 35 1.68 -3.23 -0.20
CA LEU A 35 1.82 -3.18 -1.64
C LEU A 35 2.69 -4.34 -2.10
N GLY A 36 2.17 -5.12 -3.05
CA GLY A 36 2.84 -6.27 -3.63
C GLY A 36 3.03 -6.14 -5.14
N LEU A 37 4.17 -6.63 -5.61
CA LEU A 37 4.56 -6.61 -7.01
C LEU A 37 5.18 -7.95 -7.37
N ARG A 38 4.64 -8.60 -8.40
CA ARG A 38 5.20 -9.87 -8.88
C ARG A 38 5.33 -9.87 -10.40
N THR A 39 6.29 -10.63 -10.90
CA THR A 39 6.41 -10.94 -12.33
C THR A 39 5.41 -12.03 -12.69
N THR A 40 4.71 -11.86 -13.81
CA THR A 40 3.81 -12.90 -14.37
C THR A 40 4.62 -13.92 -15.17
N ASP A 41 4.13 -15.15 -15.25
CA ASP A 41 4.83 -16.24 -15.94
C ASP A 41 4.66 -16.20 -17.48
N ASP A 42 3.76 -15.36 -18.00
CA ASP A 42 3.16 -15.53 -19.34
C ASP A 42 3.72 -14.66 -20.48
N SER A 43 4.83 -13.93 -20.31
CA SER A 43 5.36 -13.12 -21.42
C SER A 43 6.86 -13.22 -21.62
N VAL A 44 7.26 -13.06 -22.90
CA VAL A 44 8.64 -12.98 -23.41
C VAL A 44 9.50 -12.19 -22.42
N LYS A 45 10.24 -12.91 -21.59
CA LYS A 45 10.99 -12.34 -20.48
C LYS A 45 12.08 -11.41 -21.03
N GLN A 46 11.85 -10.10 -20.97
CA GLN A 46 12.91 -9.11 -21.27
C GLN A 46 14.06 -9.17 -20.24
N ILE A 47 13.87 -9.88 -19.12
CA ILE A 47 14.80 -10.02 -18.01
C ILE A 47 14.80 -11.49 -17.56
N PRO A 48 15.94 -12.16 -17.39
CA PRO A 48 15.99 -13.61 -17.17
C PRO A 48 15.74 -14.02 -15.70
N TYR A 49 15.01 -13.23 -14.94
CA TYR A 49 14.67 -13.52 -13.55
C TYR A 49 13.22 -13.11 -13.25
N SER A 50 12.62 -13.83 -12.31
CA SER A 50 11.35 -13.48 -11.68
C SER A 50 11.63 -12.92 -10.29
N PHE A 51 10.77 -12.02 -9.81
CA PHE A 51 10.82 -11.46 -8.48
C PHE A 51 9.41 -11.22 -7.94
N GLU A 52 9.30 -11.29 -6.62
CA GLU A 52 8.15 -10.88 -5.84
C GLU A 52 8.65 -9.95 -4.74
N ILE A 53 8.08 -8.74 -4.67
CA ILE A 53 8.43 -7.74 -3.66
C ILE A 53 7.15 -7.33 -2.96
N VAL A 54 7.19 -7.38 -1.64
CA VAL A 54 6.11 -6.89 -0.77
C VAL A 54 6.69 -5.84 0.15
N ILE A 55 6.04 -4.68 0.19
CA ILE A 55 6.37 -3.60 1.13
C ILE A 55 5.11 -3.30 1.93
N SER A 56 5.28 -3.22 3.25
CA SER A 56 4.23 -2.82 4.17
C SER A 56 4.64 -1.58 4.95
N GLY A 57 3.65 -0.82 5.40
CA GLY A 57 3.86 0.37 6.21
C GLY A 57 2.68 0.65 7.12
N VAL A 58 2.98 1.28 8.25
CA VAL A 58 1.99 1.85 9.18
C VAL A 58 1.90 3.33 8.89
N ILE A 59 0.70 3.81 8.57
CA ILE A 59 0.47 5.19 8.16
C ILE A 59 -0.48 5.84 9.16
N HIS A 60 0.01 6.90 9.79
CA HIS A 60 -0.80 7.77 10.62
C HIS A 60 -1.34 8.88 9.71
N ALA A 61 -2.67 9.00 9.65
CA ALA A 61 -3.31 10.05 8.87
C ALA A 61 -4.27 10.85 9.74
N GLU A 62 -4.09 12.16 9.69
CA GLU A 62 -5.03 13.12 10.23
C GLU A 62 -6.23 13.28 9.27
N PRO A 63 -7.45 13.43 9.79
CA PRO A 63 -8.62 13.65 8.96
C PRO A 63 -8.55 15.03 8.30
N ILE A 64 -8.91 15.10 7.03
CA ILE A 64 -9.03 16.37 6.32
C ILE A 64 -10.37 17.01 6.71
N GLU A 65 -10.34 18.23 7.21
CA GLU A 65 -11.55 18.98 7.54
C GLU A 65 -12.50 19.08 6.34
N GLY A 66 -13.80 18.89 6.58
CA GLY A 66 -14.83 18.97 5.54
C GLY A 66 -14.96 17.71 4.67
N LYS A 67 -14.17 16.66 4.89
CA LYS A 67 -14.33 15.36 4.23
C LYS A 67 -15.03 14.34 5.14
N THR A 68 -15.77 13.43 4.52
CA THR A 68 -16.33 12.26 5.21
C THR A 68 -15.23 11.27 5.59
N ASP A 69 -15.53 10.39 6.55
CA ASP A 69 -14.63 9.31 6.95
C ASP A 69 -14.21 8.40 5.79
N ALA A 70 -15.13 8.13 4.86
CA ALA A 70 -14.85 7.34 3.68
C ALA A 70 -13.86 8.05 2.74
N GLU A 71 -14.04 9.35 2.50
CA GLU A 71 -13.13 10.15 1.68
C GLU A 71 -11.75 10.33 2.32
N ASN A 72 -11.70 10.43 3.65
CA ASN A 72 -10.44 10.48 4.40
C ASN A 72 -9.69 9.14 4.33
N ALA A 73 -10.40 8.02 4.46
CA ALA A 73 -9.81 6.69 4.30
C ALA A 73 -9.34 6.41 2.87
N ASP A 74 -10.10 6.83 1.85
CA ASP A 74 -9.68 6.73 0.44
C ASP A 74 -8.45 7.62 0.17
N SER A 75 -8.42 8.84 0.72
CA SER A 75 -7.25 9.72 0.63
C SER A 75 -6.03 9.06 1.30
N ALA A 76 -6.19 8.55 2.52
CA ALA A 76 -5.13 7.85 3.25
C ALA A 76 -4.61 6.65 2.43
N ALA A 77 -5.48 5.88 1.79
CA ALA A 77 -5.10 4.77 0.93
C ALA A 77 -4.25 5.22 -0.27
N GLN A 78 -4.70 6.24 -1.02
CA GLN A 78 -3.99 6.77 -2.18
C GLN A 78 -2.58 7.27 -1.83
N TYR A 79 -2.45 8.03 -0.74
CA TYR A 79 -1.15 8.51 -0.26
C TYR A 79 -0.28 7.37 0.26
N SER A 80 -0.85 6.43 1.00
CA SER A 80 -0.11 5.26 1.50
C SER A 80 0.52 4.48 0.36
N TYR A 81 -0.25 4.14 -0.69
CA TYR A 81 0.30 3.41 -1.83
C TYR A 81 1.29 4.22 -2.63
N SER A 82 1.10 5.53 -2.75
CA SER A 82 2.08 6.41 -3.40
C SER A 82 3.43 6.38 -2.69
N LEU A 83 3.42 6.41 -1.36
CA LEU A 83 4.64 6.28 -0.54
C LEU A 83 5.28 4.90 -0.68
N LEU A 84 4.51 3.82 -0.51
CA LEU A 84 5.01 2.46 -0.61
C LEU A 84 5.55 2.13 -2.01
N TYR A 85 4.92 2.66 -3.06
CA TYR A 85 5.38 2.49 -4.42
C TYR A 85 6.70 3.20 -4.66
N GLY A 86 6.86 4.44 -4.17
CA GLY A 86 8.14 5.15 -4.21
C GLY A 86 9.28 4.32 -3.63
N GLN A 87 9.07 3.78 -2.43
CA GLN A 87 10.03 2.90 -1.77
C GLN A 87 10.30 1.63 -2.59
N MET A 88 9.27 1.02 -3.18
CA MET A 88 9.39 -0.18 -4.00
C MET A 88 10.24 0.05 -5.25
N ARG A 89 10.03 1.18 -5.94
CA ARG A 89 10.85 1.58 -7.10
C ARG A 89 12.31 1.71 -6.71
N GLU A 90 12.59 2.39 -5.61
CA GLU A 90 13.95 2.59 -5.13
C GLU A 90 14.62 1.26 -4.75
N THR A 91 13.94 0.43 -3.96
CA THR A 91 14.45 -0.87 -3.51
C THR A 91 14.76 -1.78 -4.70
N LEU A 92 13.85 -1.87 -5.68
CA LEU A 92 14.06 -2.73 -6.84
C LEU A 92 15.20 -2.20 -7.73
N SER A 93 15.26 -0.89 -7.97
CA SER A 93 16.35 -0.27 -8.74
C SER A 93 17.71 -0.49 -8.06
N ASN A 94 17.79 -0.27 -6.74
CA ASN A 94 19.01 -0.48 -5.96
C ASN A 94 19.45 -1.95 -5.94
N LEU A 95 18.51 -2.88 -5.75
CA LEU A 95 18.79 -4.31 -5.72
C LEU A 95 19.31 -4.81 -7.08
N THR A 96 18.68 -4.39 -8.17
CA THR A 96 19.00 -4.84 -9.52
C THR A 96 20.20 -4.12 -10.13
N SER A 97 20.55 -2.91 -9.65
CA SER A 97 21.73 -2.16 -10.10
C SER A 97 23.05 -2.94 -10.00
N ARG A 98 23.13 -3.88 -9.05
CA ARG A 98 24.30 -4.74 -8.81
C ARG A 98 24.25 -6.05 -9.58
N MET A 99 23.15 -6.32 -10.29
CA MET A 99 22.97 -7.52 -11.10
C MET A 99 23.57 -7.34 -12.49
N LYS A 100 23.84 -8.47 -13.16
CA LYS A 100 24.44 -8.50 -14.51
C LYS A 100 23.64 -7.73 -15.56
N TRP A 101 22.32 -7.60 -15.39
CA TRP A 101 21.41 -6.91 -16.32
C TRP A 101 21.19 -5.42 -16.01
N GLY A 102 21.85 -4.91 -14.96
CA GLY A 102 21.71 -3.52 -14.53
C GLY A 102 20.40 -3.23 -13.81
N ALA A 103 20.18 -1.95 -13.52
CA ALA A 103 19.04 -1.47 -12.76
C ALA A 103 17.73 -1.65 -13.54
N PHE A 104 16.78 -2.30 -12.90
CA PHE A 104 15.40 -2.39 -13.34
C PHE A 104 14.61 -1.23 -12.77
N ILE A 105 14.13 -0.35 -13.65
CA ILE A 105 13.39 0.85 -13.30
C ILE A 105 11.91 0.60 -13.55
N LEU A 106 11.12 0.58 -12.47
CA LEU A 106 9.68 0.53 -12.57
C LEU A 106 9.11 1.82 -13.20
N PRO A 107 7.99 1.74 -13.93
CA PRO A 107 7.33 2.91 -14.50
C PRO A 107 6.80 3.84 -13.40
N THR A 108 6.41 5.06 -13.79
CA THR A 108 5.66 5.93 -12.86
C THR A 108 4.20 5.53 -12.87
N VAL A 109 3.64 5.31 -11.68
CA VAL A 109 2.22 4.99 -11.47
C VAL A 109 1.63 6.09 -10.58
N SER A 110 0.43 6.52 -10.91
CA SER A 110 -0.37 7.41 -10.06
C SER A 110 -1.45 6.57 -9.40
N PHE A 111 -1.58 6.71 -8.08
CA PHE A 111 -2.71 6.18 -7.32
C PHE A 111 -3.80 7.23 -7.08
N MET A 112 -3.59 8.47 -7.54
CA MET A 112 -4.62 9.50 -7.50
C MET A 112 -5.81 9.03 -8.34
N ASP A 113 -7.02 9.20 -7.82
CA ASP A 113 -8.30 8.74 -8.39
C ASP A 113 -8.55 7.22 -8.38
N ALA A 114 -7.61 6.42 -7.87
CA ALA A 114 -7.86 5.00 -7.65
C ALA A 114 -8.85 4.82 -6.48
N LYS A 115 -9.92 4.04 -6.72
CA LYS A 115 -10.87 3.62 -5.68
C LYS A 115 -10.38 2.30 -5.10
N PHE A 116 -10.02 2.33 -3.82
CA PHE A 116 -9.62 1.12 -3.11
C PHE A 116 -10.83 0.59 -2.35
N PRO A 117 -11.33 -0.62 -2.67
CA PRO A 117 -12.43 -1.19 -1.91
C PRO A 117 -11.99 -1.38 -0.47
N GLN A 118 -12.61 -0.63 0.44
CA GLN A 118 -12.44 -0.82 1.87
C GLN A 118 -13.10 -2.14 2.25
N LYS A 119 -12.32 -3.22 2.27
CA LYS A 119 -12.80 -4.50 2.77
C LYS A 119 -12.83 -4.39 4.29
N ASN A 120 -13.95 -3.92 4.84
CA ASN A 120 -14.21 -3.95 6.27
C ASN A 120 -14.04 -5.41 6.74
N ASP A 121 -13.09 -5.63 7.65
CA ASP A 121 -12.84 -6.92 8.31
C ASP A 121 -14.00 -7.27 9.26
N GLU A 122 -15.21 -7.49 8.73
CA GLU A 122 -16.26 -8.24 9.44
C GLU A 122 -15.87 -9.74 9.61
N ILE A 123 -14.72 -10.16 9.07
CA ILE A 123 -14.27 -11.56 9.08
C ILE A 123 -13.58 -11.94 10.40
N VAL A 124 -13.12 -11.00 11.22
CA VAL A 124 -12.44 -11.35 12.49
C VAL A 124 -13.42 -11.77 13.59
N ARG A 125 -14.72 -11.45 13.51
CA ARG A 125 -15.70 -11.82 14.56
C ARG A 125 -16.51 -13.09 14.30
N LYS A 126 -16.43 -13.71 13.12
CA LYS A 126 -17.12 -14.99 12.82
C LYS A 126 -16.22 -16.23 12.92
N ALA A 127 -14.95 -16.07 13.30
CA ALA A 127 -14.06 -17.20 13.52
C ALA A 127 -14.03 -17.69 15.00
N GLU A 128 -14.79 -17.05 15.90
CA GLU A 128 -14.85 -17.40 17.33
C GLU A 128 -16.29 -17.64 17.86
N GLN A 129 -17.25 -17.95 16.98
CA GLN A 129 -18.58 -18.45 17.38
C GLN A 129 -18.87 -19.83 16.80
#